data_AF-A0A962M5T5-F1
#
_entry.id   AF-A0A962M5T5-F1
#
_cell.length_a   1.000
_cell.length_b   1.000
_cell.length_c   1.000
_cell.angle_alpha   90.00
_cell.angle_beta   90.00
_cell.angle_gamma   90.00
#
_symmetry.space_group_name_H-M   'P 1'
#
loop_
_entity.id
_entity.type
_entity.pdbx_description
1 polymer ?
#
loop_
_entity_poly.entity_id
_entity_poly.type
_entity_poly.pdbx_seq_one_letter_code
_entity_poly.pdbx_strand_id
1 'polypeptide(L)'
;MPKIAIVNKCPPFKRPYNWVAALGTENYDELYLCSNIVDKMKVADIDLDLTILDNYDIVLLVGAEPCKVVVKLSGSVTEFQGSIIDAKYIPIINPNMMYFKPQLQSGFEAALTKIKTFMNGTSMVASTDYKGITDVHEALEYIDWLDKNFETVAVDTEGTALYPRDGYTIGISLSGNLETGRYIDANIVEGELHNRLQKLFLDKQIVFQNAKYDLSMLMYHFNFRFHIDYRHPKCYHDTMLMHYALDENNGHGLKELAVKYTNLGFYEKELDEFKSNYCRTHKIRKEQFTYDLIPFDVLASYAAKDTSATIALYNIFYPILRKNEKIWTMYKSLLIRGTTFLMNVQEAGVPFCETELTNAAKTLQEKYDQAMLDLYKYKEVHDFEEAAGVKFNPNSVFHLRSLLFDHCKLPVSGKLTATGNLATDSEVLDELAKIHEIPALITTAKKTKKLLSTYIYKAAINLDRDGRLRTNFNLHIATSGRLSSSGKLNLQQLPRDDKTVKKCIKARKGYKIVACDLSTAEMYYAAVLSGDRKLQEVFTKGGDFHTEMAIQAFSLYVPEDSELQQLAESGKLKEATRRCYIETFYEGKRQASKSISFGI
;
A
#
# COMPACT_ATOMS: atom_id res chain seq x y z
N MET A 1 -11.17 -1.21 -42.77
CA MET A 1 -10.70 -1.97 -41.59
C MET A 1 -9.57 -1.16 -40.95
N PRO A 2 -9.45 -1.14 -39.62
CA PRO A 2 -8.37 -0.39 -38.96
C PRO A 2 -7.00 -0.89 -39.44
N LYS A 3 -6.05 0.03 -39.62
CA LYS A 3 -4.64 -0.27 -39.89
C LYS A 3 -3.95 -0.59 -38.57
N ILE A 4 -3.35 -1.79 -38.46
CA ILE A 4 -2.80 -2.31 -37.21
C ILE A 4 -1.27 -2.34 -37.28
N ALA A 5 -0.59 -1.86 -36.23
CA ALA A 5 0.84 -2.12 -36.01
C ALA A 5 0.99 -3.19 -34.91
N ILE A 6 1.88 -4.15 -35.11
CA ILE A 6 2.26 -5.14 -34.10
C ILE A 6 3.72 -4.90 -33.74
N VAL A 7 3.94 -4.25 -32.60
CA VAL A 7 5.28 -3.84 -32.15
C VAL A 7 5.85 -4.91 -31.23
N ASN A 8 6.96 -5.51 -31.65
CA ASN A 8 7.71 -6.52 -30.91
C ASN A 8 9.07 -5.98 -30.42
N LYS A 9 9.69 -6.67 -29.47
CA LYS A 9 11.04 -6.34 -28.98
C LYS A 9 12.09 -6.37 -30.11
N CYS A 10 12.15 -7.48 -30.83
CA CYS A 10 13.09 -7.74 -31.93
C CYS A 10 12.53 -8.87 -32.81
N PRO A 11 13.08 -9.10 -34.01
CA PRO A 11 12.68 -10.21 -34.86
C PRO A 11 12.73 -11.56 -34.10
N PRO A 12 11.77 -12.46 -34.33
CA PRO A 12 11.72 -13.73 -33.62
C PRO A 12 12.83 -14.68 -34.11
N PHE A 13 13.41 -15.45 -33.19
CA PHE A 13 14.44 -16.46 -33.52
C PHE A 13 13.85 -17.71 -34.22
N LYS A 14 12.54 -17.92 -34.12
CA LYS A 14 11.76 -19.00 -34.78
C LYS A 14 10.55 -18.39 -35.51
N ARG A 15 9.75 -19.21 -36.20
CA ARG A 15 8.58 -18.78 -36.99
C ARG A 15 7.74 -17.72 -36.26
N PRO A 16 7.33 -16.64 -36.95
CA PRO A 16 6.47 -15.62 -36.38
C PRO A 16 5.11 -16.20 -35.98
N TYR A 17 4.48 -15.59 -34.98
CA TYR A 17 3.15 -15.98 -34.55
C TYR A 17 2.13 -15.64 -35.64
N ASN A 18 1.12 -16.50 -35.84
CA ASN A 18 0.12 -16.29 -36.89
C ASN A 18 -0.93 -15.26 -36.44
N TRP A 19 -0.61 -13.98 -36.59
CA TRP A 19 -1.50 -12.88 -36.25
C TRP A 19 -2.73 -12.80 -37.16
N VAL A 20 -2.65 -13.27 -38.41
CA VAL A 20 -3.82 -13.37 -39.30
C VAL A 20 -4.89 -14.27 -38.68
N ALA A 21 -4.52 -15.45 -38.21
CA ALA A 21 -5.44 -16.36 -37.53
C ALA A 21 -5.94 -15.77 -36.19
N ALA A 22 -5.06 -15.07 -35.48
CA ALA A 22 -5.39 -14.51 -34.17
C ALA A 22 -6.35 -13.31 -34.27
N LEU A 23 -6.17 -12.40 -35.23
CA LEU A 23 -6.92 -11.15 -35.38
C LEU A 23 -8.06 -11.25 -36.40
N GLY A 24 -7.97 -12.19 -37.35
CA GLY A 24 -8.95 -12.34 -38.43
C GLY A 24 -8.81 -11.29 -39.54
N THR A 25 -7.63 -10.67 -39.68
CA THR A 25 -7.33 -9.67 -40.72
C THR A 25 -5.87 -9.78 -41.17
N GLU A 26 -5.62 -9.47 -42.44
CA GLU A 26 -4.27 -9.34 -43.02
C GLU A 26 -3.77 -7.89 -43.02
N ASN A 27 -4.59 -6.92 -42.60
CA ASN A 27 -4.27 -5.50 -42.61
C ASN A 27 -3.44 -5.07 -41.38
N TYR A 28 -2.24 -5.62 -41.24
CA TYR A 28 -1.30 -5.25 -40.17
C TYR A 28 0.15 -5.17 -40.66
N ASP A 29 0.93 -4.31 -40.02
CA ASP A 29 2.39 -4.23 -40.15
C ASP A 29 3.06 -4.76 -38.89
N GLU A 30 4.08 -5.61 -39.03
CA GLU A 30 4.93 -6.02 -37.91
C GLU A 30 6.14 -5.10 -37.80
N LEU A 31 6.27 -4.44 -36.65
CA LEU A 31 7.34 -3.52 -36.31
C LEU A 31 8.19 -4.08 -35.17
N TYR A 32 9.45 -3.68 -35.13
CA TYR A 32 10.40 -4.16 -34.13
C TYR A 32 11.10 -2.96 -33.51
N LEU A 33 11.21 -2.92 -32.18
CA LEU A 33 11.94 -1.87 -31.48
C LEU A 33 13.44 -1.87 -31.82
N CYS A 34 14.00 -3.07 -32.04
CA CYS A 34 15.37 -3.29 -32.43
C CYS A 34 15.40 -4.22 -33.65
N SER A 35 16.07 -3.83 -34.74
CA SER A 35 16.25 -4.68 -35.92
C SER A 35 17.11 -5.92 -35.64
N ASN A 36 17.94 -5.90 -34.60
CA ASN A 36 18.82 -6.99 -34.20
C ASN A 36 18.20 -7.84 -33.08
N ILE A 37 18.51 -9.14 -33.09
CA ILE A 37 18.08 -10.05 -32.02
C ILE A 37 18.90 -9.75 -30.76
N VAL A 38 18.21 -9.37 -29.68
CA VAL A 38 18.83 -9.03 -28.39
C VAL A 38 18.17 -9.76 -27.23
N ASP A 39 18.99 -10.35 -26.35
CA ASP A 39 18.49 -11.00 -25.13
C ASP A 39 17.95 -9.97 -24.13
N LYS A 40 18.75 -8.93 -23.85
CA LYS A 40 18.37 -7.78 -23.03
C LYS A 40 18.53 -6.50 -23.86
N MET A 41 17.45 -5.74 -23.97
CA MET A 41 17.41 -4.50 -24.74
C MET A 41 17.78 -3.29 -23.87
N LYS A 42 18.70 -2.47 -24.35
CA LYS A 42 19.07 -1.15 -23.79
C LYS A 42 18.43 -0.05 -24.63
N VAL A 43 18.39 1.17 -24.08
CA VAL A 43 17.84 2.35 -24.78
C VAL A 43 18.58 2.61 -26.10
N ALA A 44 19.90 2.40 -26.14
CA ALA A 44 20.71 2.59 -27.34
C ALA A 44 20.46 1.54 -28.44
N ASP A 45 19.78 0.43 -28.11
CA ASP A 45 19.47 -0.64 -29.08
C ASP A 45 18.17 -0.35 -29.85
N ILE A 46 17.41 0.67 -29.47
CA ILE A 46 16.11 1.01 -30.08
C ILE A 46 16.37 1.79 -31.37
N ASP A 47 15.96 1.23 -32.51
CA ASP A 47 16.08 1.82 -33.84
C ASP A 47 14.72 2.14 -34.51
N LEU A 48 13.61 1.80 -33.86
CA LEU A 48 12.27 2.20 -34.29
C LEU A 48 11.98 3.67 -34.00
N ASP A 49 11.68 4.44 -35.05
CA ASP A 49 11.08 5.76 -34.91
C ASP A 49 9.63 5.62 -34.44
N LEU A 50 9.36 5.98 -33.18
CA LEU A 50 8.03 5.83 -32.57
C LEU A 50 6.97 6.73 -33.20
N THR A 51 7.35 7.80 -33.90
CA THR A 51 6.38 8.70 -34.56
C THR A 51 5.62 8.00 -35.68
N ILE A 52 6.16 6.90 -36.24
CA ILE A 52 5.46 6.11 -37.26
C ILE A 52 4.16 5.51 -36.74
N LEU A 53 4.06 5.28 -35.43
CA LEU A 53 2.88 4.70 -34.77
C LEU A 53 1.66 5.63 -34.84
N ASP A 54 1.84 6.91 -35.18
CA ASP A 54 0.76 7.85 -35.42
C ASP A 54 -0.03 7.58 -36.70
N ASN A 55 0.53 6.79 -37.62
CA ASN A 55 -0.14 6.38 -38.84
C ASN A 55 -1.02 5.13 -38.70
N TYR A 56 -1.18 4.59 -37.48
CA TYR A 56 -1.93 3.37 -37.20
C TYR A 56 -3.14 3.64 -36.31
N ASP A 57 -4.25 2.99 -36.63
CA ASP A 57 -5.49 3.05 -35.85
C ASP A 57 -5.40 2.23 -34.56
N ILE A 58 -4.62 1.15 -34.59
CA ILE A 58 -4.41 0.22 -33.47
C ILE A 58 -2.95 -0.20 -33.42
N VAL A 59 -2.37 -0.22 -32.23
CA VAL A 59 -0.97 -0.63 -32.02
C VAL A 59 -0.92 -1.71 -30.94
N LEU A 60 -0.67 -2.97 -31.33
CA LEU A 60 -0.47 -4.08 -30.41
C LEU A 60 0.97 -4.08 -29.89
N LEU A 61 1.14 -3.98 -28.57
CA LEU A 61 2.44 -3.95 -27.90
C LEU A 61 2.76 -5.34 -27.34
N VAL A 62 3.59 -6.10 -28.06
CA VAL A 62 3.83 -7.52 -27.78
C VAL A 62 4.99 -7.70 -26.81
N GLY A 63 4.68 -7.97 -25.54
CA GLY A 63 5.66 -8.17 -24.49
C GLY A 63 6.06 -6.89 -23.74
N ALA A 64 6.92 -7.05 -22.73
CA ALA A 64 7.18 -6.01 -21.73
C ALA A 64 7.96 -4.83 -22.29
N GLU A 65 8.88 -5.09 -23.22
CA GLU A 65 9.75 -4.09 -23.81
C GLU A 65 8.96 -3.07 -24.68
N PRO A 66 8.12 -3.48 -25.65
CA PRO A 66 7.21 -2.56 -26.34
C PRO A 66 6.34 -1.73 -25.42
N CYS A 67 5.75 -2.34 -24.38
CA CYS A 67 4.91 -1.61 -23.43
C CYS A 67 5.69 -0.54 -22.66
N LYS A 68 6.93 -0.84 -22.24
CA LYS A 68 7.79 0.11 -21.52
C LYS A 68 8.31 1.24 -22.41
N VAL A 69 8.60 0.96 -23.67
CA VAL A 69 9.18 1.95 -24.59
C VAL A 69 8.11 2.86 -25.16
N VAL A 70 7.00 2.29 -25.64
CA VAL A 70 5.97 3.04 -26.39
C VAL A 70 5.04 3.81 -25.44
N VAL A 71 4.53 3.16 -24.40
CA VAL A 71 3.54 3.75 -23.49
C VAL A 71 4.04 3.92 -22.06
N LYS A 72 5.34 3.70 -21.81
CA LYS A 72 5.97 3.82 -20.48
C LYS A 72 5.26 3.00 -19.39
N LEU A 73 4.72 1.83 -19.75
CA LEU A 73 3.98 0.95 -18.84
C LEU A 73 4.85 0.52 -17.64
N SER A 74 4.38 0.80 -16.42
CA SER A 74 5.09 0.50 -15.17
C SER A 74 4.78 -0.88 -14.58
N GLY A 75 3.70 -1.55 -15.02
CA GLY A 75 3.29 -2.87 -14.53
C GLY A 75 3.50 -4.03 -15.50
N SER A 76 2.98 -5.21 -15.15
CA SER A 76 3.18 -6.43 -15.95
C SER A 76 2.26 -6.47 -17.16
N VAL A 77 2.78 -6.87 -18.33
CA VAL A 77 1.95 -7.02 -19.55
C VAL A 77 0.79 -7.98 -19.35
N THR A 78 0.97 -9.01 -18.52
CA THR A 78 -0.10 -9.95 -18.18
C THR A 78 -1.30 -9.29 -17.51
N GLU A 79 -1.08 -8.21 -16.76
CA GLU A 79 -2.10 -7.47 -16.01
C GLU A 79 -2.93 -6.56 -16.92
N PHE A 80 -2.28 -5.95 -17.91
CA PHE A 80 -2.87 -4.97 -18.83
C PHE A 80 -3.24 -5.54 -20.20
N GLN A 81 -3.16 -6.86 -20.36
CA GLN A 81 -3.34 -7.48 -21.65
C GLN A 81 -4.77 -7.28 -22.19
N GLY A 82 -4.89 -6.74 -23.41
CA GLY A 82 -6.16 -6.45 -24.07
C GLY A 82 -6.85 -5.18 -23.61
N SER A 83 -6.23 -4.38 -22.74
CA SER A 83 -6.67 -3.04 -22.37
C SER A 83 -6.29 -2.01 -23.43
N ILE A 84 -7.10 -0.96 -23.60
CA ILE A 84 -6.82 0.12 -24.54
C ILE A 84 -6.14 1.28 -23.80
N ILE A 85 -5.02 1.72 -24.32
CA ILE A 85 -4.15 2.78 -23.79
C ILE A 85 -4.05 3.89 -24.84
N ASP A 86 -4.17 5.16 -24.42
CA ASP A 86 -4.13 6.34 -25.30
C ASP A 86 -4.92 6.13 -26.61
N ALA A 87 -6.15 5.65 -26.47
CA ALA A 87 -7.12 5.33 -27.53
C ALA A 87 -6.75 4.22 -28.54
N LYS A 88 -5.47 3.87 -28.76
CA LYS A 88 -5.06 2.93 -29.82
C LYS A 88 -4.05 1.85 -29.41
N TYR A 89 -3.34 1.99 -28.30
CA TYR A 89 -2.29 1.05 -27.91
C TYR A 89 -2.86 -0.08 -27.05
N ILE A 90 -2.51 -1.33 -27.34
CA ILE A 90 -3.04 -2.50 -26.65
C ILE A 90 -1.91 -3.44 -26.24
N PRO A 91 -1.60 -3.57 -24.94
CA PRO A 91 -0.64 -4.55 -24.45
C PRO A 91 -1.11 -5.98 -24.74
N ILE A 92 -0.18 -6.84 -25.15
CA ILE A 92 -0.43 -8.27 -25.26
C ILE A 92 0.84 -9.04 -24.92
N ILE A 93 0.72 -10.15 -24.19
CA ILE A 93 1.86 -10.99 -23.85
C ILE A 93 2.44 -11.58 -25.14
N ASN A 94 3.74 -11.83 -25.12
CA ASN A 94 4.37 -12.54 -26.22
C ASN A 94 3.75 -13.95 -26.32
N PRO A 95 3.17 -14.35 -27.47
CA PRO A 95 2.52 -15.65 -27.63
C PRO A 95 3.43 -16.83 -27.30
N ASN A 96 4.75 -16.68 -27.48
CA ASN A 96 5.72 -17.73 -27.15
C ASN A 96 5.76 -18.06 -25.64
N MET A 97 5.31 -17.15 -24.78
CA MET A 97 5.23 -17.41 -23.34
C MET A 97 4.25 -18.55 -23.01
N MET A 98 3.24 -18.80 -23.85
CA MET A 98 2.27 -19.87 -23.62
C MET A 98 2.88 -21.27 -23.74
N TYR A 99 3.96 -21.45 -24.50
CA TYR A 99 4.70 -22.72 -24.52
C TYR A 99 5.36 -23.04 -23.17
N PHE A 100 5.80 -22.01 -22.44
CA PHE A 100 6.47 -22.15 -21.15
C PHE A 100 5.51 -22.05 -19.96
N LYS A 101 4.39 -21.35 -20.14
CA LYS A 101 3.37 -21.10 -19.11
C LYS A 101 1.96 -21.26 -19.71
N PRO A 102 1.48 -22.50 -19.90
CA PRO A 102 0.17 -22.78 -20.50
C PRO A 102 -1.00 -22.10 -19.78
N GLN A 103 -0.87 -21.84 -18.48
CA GLN A 103 -1.87 -21.14 -17.67
C GLN A 103 -2.20 -19.72 -18.16
N LEU A 104 -1.37 -19.11 -19.01
CA LEU A 104 -1.62 -17.77 -19.56
C LEU A 104 -2.56 -17.77 -20.78
N GLN A 105 -2.91 -18.94 -21.30
CA GLN A 105 -3.69 -19.07 -22.54
C GLN A 105 -5.09 -18.45 -22.43
N SER A 106 -5.81 -18.71 -21.34
CA SER A 106 -7.17 -18.19 -21.13
C SER A 106 -7.20 -16.65 -21.12
N GLY A 107 -6.21 -16.02 -20.49
CA GLY A 107 -6.06 -14.56 -20.50
C GLY A 107 -5.72 -14.00 -21.87
N PHE A 108 -4.94 -14.73 -22.67
CA PHE A 108 -4.60 -14.34 -24.05
C PHE A 108 -5.79 -14.40 -24.99
N GLU A 109 -6.57 -15.47 -24.91
CA GLU A 109 -7.80 -15.62 -25.71
C GLU A 109 -8.82 -14.53 -25.36
N ALA A 110 -9.04 -14.25 -24.08
CA ALA A 110 -9.92 -13.17 -23.63
C ALA A 110 -9.50 -11.80 -24.18
N ALA A 111 -8.19 -11.54 -24.25
CA ALA A 111 -7.65 -10.30 -24.79
C ALA A 111 -7.80 -10.19 -26.30
N LEU A 112 -7.59 -11.29 -27.04
CA LEU A 112 -7.89 -11.31 -28.47
C LEU A 112 -9.37 -11.03 -28.75
N THR A 113 -10.28 -11.54 -27.92
CA THR A 113 -11.72 -11.23 -28.04
C THR A 113 -11.98 -9.73 -27.85
N LYS A 114 -11.35 -9.09 -26.85
CA LYS A 114 -11.44 -7.63 -26.66
C LYS A 114 -10.89 -6.85 -27.85
N ILE A 115 -9.72 -7.24 -28.36
CA ILE A 115 -9.09 -6.61 -29.53
C ILE A 115 -9.98 -6.73 -30.77
N LYS A 116 -10.54 -7.91 -31.04
CA LYS A 116 -11.48 -8.11 -32.16
C LYS A 116 -12.73 -7.26 -32.02
N THR A 117 -13.25 -7.14 -30.81
CA THR A 117 -14.42 -6.28 -30.52
C THR A 117 -14.09 -4.83 -30.83
N PHE A 118 -12.91 -4.36 -30.41
CA PHE A 118 -12.42 -3.02 -30.69
C PHE A 118 -12.23 -2.77 -32.20
N MET A 119 -11.65 -3.74 -32.92
CA MET A 119 -11.44 -3.69 -34.37
C MET A 119 -12.73 -3.61 -35.18
N ASN A 120 -13.81 -4.25 -34.71
CA ASN A 120 -15.07 -4.40 -35.46
C ASN A 120 -16.04 -3.22 -35.32
N GLY A 121 -15.65 -2.15 -34.62
CA GLY A 121 -16.47 -0.96 -34.49
C GLY A 121 -17.00 -0.76 -33.08
N THR A 122 -16.13 -0.24 -32.22
CA THR A 122 -16.53 0.78 -31.25
C THR A 122 -15.39 1.78 -31.15
N SER A 123 -15.13 2.50 -32.24
CA SER A 123 -14.50 3.81 -32.10
C SER A 123 -15.60 4.72 -31.55
N MET A 124 -15.81 4.64 -30.25
CA MET A 124 -16.33 5.76 -29.49
C MET A 124 -15.21 6.19 -28.57
N VAL A 125 -14.25 6.93 -29.13
CA VAL A 125 -13.85 8.12 -28.38
C VAL A 125 -15.11 8.98 -28.41
N ALA A 126 -16.03 8.71 -27.48
CA ALA A 126 -17.13 9.63 -27.21
C ALA A 126 -16.48 11.01 -27.04
N SER A 127 -17.07 12.05 -27.63
CA SER A 127 -16.61 13.41 -27.41
C SER A 127 -16.61 13.65 -25.89
N THR A 128 -15.44 13.53 -25.27
CA THR A 128 -15.31 13.69 -23.82
C THR A 128 -15.29 15.17 -23.51
N ASP A 129 -16.14 15.60 -22.60
CA ASP A 129 -16.28 16.98 -22.18
C ASP A 129 -15.79 17.11 -20.73
N TYR A 130 -14.49 17.37 -20.59
CA TYR A 130 -13.82 17.62 -19.31
C TYR A 130 -13.37 19.07 -19.24
N LYS A 131 -13.81 19.79 -18.21
CA LYS A 131 -13.56 21.23 -18.10
C LYS A 131 -13.39 21.67 -16.65
N GLY A 132 -12.51 22.65 -16.42
CA GLY A 132 -12.41 23.37 -15.16
C GLY A 132 -13.38 24.55 -15.11
N ILE A 133 -13.97 24.81 -13.94
CA ILE A 133 -14.91 25.89 -13.70
C ILE A 133 -14.37 26.81 -12.61
N THR A 134 -14.23 28.09 -12.94
CA THR A 134 -13.85 29.18 -12.02
C THR A 134 -14.94 30.24 -11.87
N ASP A 135 -16.08 30.08 -12.56
CA ASP A 135 -17.24 30.96 -12.48
C ASP A 135 -18.38 30.28 -11.70
N VAL A 136 -19.00 31.01 -10.77
CA VAL A 136 -20.07 30.49 -9.91
C VAL A 136 -21.33 30.14 -10.69
N HIS A 137 -21.69 30.92 -11.72
CA HIS A 137 -22.90 30.66 -12.50
C HIS A 137 -22.74 29.39 -13.34
N GLU A 138 -21.59 29.22 -13.99
CA GLU A 138 -21.29 27.97 -14.71
C GLU A 138 -21.28 26.76 -13.76
N ALA A 139 -20.75 26.92 -12.54
CA ALA A 139 -20.76 25.85 -11.55
C ALA A 139 -22.20 25.47 -11.15
N LEU A 140 -23.05 26.46 -10.86
CA LEU A 140 -24.46 26.23 -10.52
C LEU A 140 -25.21 25.53 -11.66
N GLU A 141 -25.04 25.96 -12.91
CA GLU A 141 -25.66 25.30 -14.07
C GLU A 141 -25.25 23.83 -14.18
N TYR A 142 -23.97 23.53 -13.93
CA TYR A 142 -23.48 22.16 -13.96
C TYR A 142 -24.03 21.30 -12.82
N ILE A 143 -24.09 21.83 -11.59
CA ILE A 143 -24.69 21.12 -10.45
C ILE A 143 -26.17 20.83 -10.71
N ASP A 144 -26.90 21.76 -11.33
CA ASP A 144 -28.32 21.60 -11.64
C ASP A 144 -28.53 20.54 -12.72
N TRP A 145 -27.65 20.52 -13.72
CA TRP A 145 -27.61 19.46 -14.72
C TRP A 145 -27.30 18.10 -14.09
N LEU A 146 -26.33 18.01 -13.18
CA LEU A 146 -26.02 16.77 -12.47
C LEU A 146 -27.22 16.28 -11.63
N ASP A 147 -27.83 17.16 -10.84
CA ASP A 147 -28.98 16.84 -9.98
C ASP A 147 -30.17 16.33 -10.81
N LYS A 148 -30.39 16.89 -11.99
CA LYS A 148 -31.49 16.50 -12.88
C LYS A 148 -31.25 15.18 -13.60
N ASN A 149 -30.03 14.90 -14.04
CA ASN A 149 -29.77 13.82 -15.00
C ASN A 149 -29.21 12.54 -14.37
N PHE A 150 -28.65 12.61 -13.15
CA PHE A 150 -28.00 11.46 -12.53
C PHE A 150 -28.50 11.20 -11.11
N GLU A 151 -28.69 9.92 -10.79
CA GLU A 151 -28.98 9.45 -9.43
C GLU A 151 -27.71 9.19 -8.61
N THR A 152 -26.59 8.96 -9.31
CA THR A 152 -25.29 8.66 -8.72
C THR A 152 -24.26 9.65 -9.25
N VAL A 153 -23.44 10.21 -8.36
CA VAL A 153 -22.41 11.19 -8.68
C VAL A 153 -21.10 10.75 -8.05
N ALA A 154 -20.04 10.68 -8.84
CA ALA A 154 -18.68 10.55 -8.34
C ALA A 154 -18.16 11.92 -7.92
N VAL A 155 -17.44 11.94 -6.80
CA VAL A 155 -16.83 13.14 -6.22
C VAL A 155 -15.38 12.82 -5.91
N ASP A 156 -14.49 13.78 -6.13
CA ASP A 156 -13.08 13.72 -5.76
C ASP A 156 -12.56 15.13 -5.42
N THR A 157 -11.44 15.19 -4.71
CA THR A 157 -10.81 16.44 -4.29
C THR A 157 -9.33 16.49 -4.59
N GLU A 158 -8.89 17.62 -5.10
CA GLU A 158 -7.47 17.92 -5.25
C GLU A 158 -6.99 18.79 -4.09
N GLY A 159 -5.82 18.50 -3.54
CA GLY A 159 -5.33 19.17 -2.34
C GLY A 159 -3.81 19.35 -2.31
N THR A 160 -3.34 20.26 -1.46
CA THR A 160 -1.90 20.53 -1.29
C THR A 160 -1.19 19.57 -0.34
N ALA A 161 -1.93 18.72 0.39
CA ALA A 161 -1.38 17.80 1.37
C ALA A 161 -2.21 16.52 1.49
N LEU A 162 -1.62 15.49 2.10
CA LEU A 162 -2.28 14.20 2.36
C LEU A 162 -3.26 14.22 3.54
N TYR A 163 -3.22 15.27 4.37
CA TYR A 163 -4.07 15.42 5.55
C TYR A 163 -4.72 16.81 5.55
N PRO A 164 -6.01 16.94 5.93
CA PRO A 164 -6.71 18.23 5.89
C PRO A 164 -6.07 19.32 6.76
N ARG A 165 -5.39 18.93 7.84
CA ARG A 165 -4.76 19.89 8.76
C ARG A 165 -3.41 20.44 8.26
N ASP A 166 -2.82 19.79 7.26
CA ASP A 166 -1.48 20.11 6.74
C ASP A 166 -1.55 20.94 5.43
N GLY A 167 -2.74 21.18 4.89
CA GLY A 167 -2.92 21.84 3.59
C GLY A 167 -4.33 22.38 3.40
N TYR A 168 -4.73 22.56 2.15
CA TYR A 168 -6.06 23.02 1.76
C TYR A 168 -6.53 22.32 0.47
N THR A 169 -7.84 22.28 0.25
CA THR A 169 -8.44 21.77 -0.99
C THR A 169 -8.33 22.83 -2.08
N ILE A 170 -7.82 22.45 -3.25
CA ILE A 170 -7.64 23.30 -4.43
C ILE A 170 -8.91 23.30 -5.28
N GLY A 171 -9.63 22.18 -5.32
CA GLY A 171 -10.90 22.08 -6.03
C GLY A 171 -11.60 20.75 -5.83
N ILE A 172 -12.82 20.68 -6.35
CA ILE A 172 -13.74 19.54 -6.22
C ILE A 172 -14.11 19.10 -7.63
N SER A 173 -13.85 17.84 -7.97
CA SER A 173 -14.29 17.27 -9.24
C SER A 173 -15.57 16.46 -9.07
N LEU A 174 -16.41 16.46 -10.11
CA LEU A 174 -17.73 15.82 -10.13
C LEU A 174 -18.01 15.22 -11.51
N SER A 175 -18.53 13.99 -11.53
CA SER A 175 -19.01 13.33 -12.76
C SER A 175 -20.23 12.43 -12.50
N GLY A 176 -21.18 12.43 -13.44
CA GLY A 176 -22.33 11.51 -13.45
C GLY A 176 -22.18 10.33 -14.42
N ASN A 177 -21.24 10.40 -15.37
CA ASN A 177 -20.96 9.38 -16.38
C ASN A 177 -19.48 9.39 -16.78
N LEU A 178 -19.12 8.54 -17.75
CA LEU A 178 -17.74 8.39 -18.21
C LEU A 178 -17.32 9.48 -19.19
N GLU A 179 -18.27 10.19 -19.81
CA GLU A 179 -18.00 11.11 -20.92
C GLU A 179 -17.88 12.57 -20.47
N THR A 180 -18.39 12.91 -19.29
CA THR A 180 -18.46 14.29 -18.80
C THR A 180 -17.96 14.40 -17.37
N GLY A 181 -17.20 15.46 -17.11
CA GLY A 181 -16.73 15.79 -15.76
C GLY A 181 -16.37 17.26 -15.63
N ARG A 182 -16.51 17.81 -14.43
CA ARG A 182 -16.06 19.17 -14.13
C ARG A 182 -15.18 19.19 -12.90
N TYR A 183 -14.17 20.04 -12.95
CA TYR A 183 -13.35 20.40 -11.80
C TYR A 183 -13.68 21.83 -11.38
N ILE A 184 -14.28 22.01 -10.21
CA ILE A 184 -14.71 23.30 -9.67
C ILE A 184 -13.61 23.82 -8.75
N ASP A 185 -13.14 25.05 -8.99
CA ASP A 185 -12.17 25.72 -8.13
C ASP A 185 -12.74 25.88 -6.70
N ALA A 186 -11.96 25.50 -5.69
CA ALA A 186 -12.37 25.60 -4.29
C ALA A 186 -12.71 27.03 -3.85
N ASN A 187 -12.08 28.04 -4.46
CA ASN A 187 -12.25 29.45 -4.09
C ASN A 187 -13.67 29.97 -4.37
N ILE A 188 -14.42 29.32 -5.26
CA ILE A 188 -15.80 29.71 -5.58
C ILE A 188 -16.87 28.90 -4.82
N VAL A 189 -16.45 27.92 -4.00
CA VAL A 189 -17.35 27.04 -3.25
C VAL A 189 -17.82 27.71 -1.95
N GLU A 190 -18.70 28.69 -2.10
CA GLU A 190 -19.32 29.42 -1.01
C GLU A 190 -20.80 29.73 -1.31
N GLY A 191 -21.50 30.34 -0.34
CA GLY A 191 -22.85 30.85 -0.52
C GLY A 191 -23.82 29.85 -1.15
N GLU A 192 -24.41 30.22 -2.29
CA GLU A 192 -25.38 29.38 -3.00
C GLU A 192 -24.76 28.10 -3.55
N LEU A 193 -23.56 28.15 -4.14
CA LEU A 193 -22.90 26.98 -4.70
C LEU A 193 -22.63 25.91 -3.63
N HIS A 194 -22.14 26.34 -2.46
CA HIS A 194 -21.99 25.44 -1.31
C HIS A 194 -23.32 24.77 -0.92
N ASN A 195 -24.40 25.54 -0.83
CA ASN A 195 -25.72 25.00 -0.48
C ASN A 195 -26.24 23.98 -1.53
N ARG A 196 -26.03 24.25 -2.83
CA ARG A 196 -26.42 23.32 -3.91
C ARG A 196 -25.60 22.03 -3.88
N LEU A 197 -24.29 22.12 -3.68
CA LEU A 197 -23.42 20.96 -3.48
C LEU A 197 -23.83 20.15 -2.25
N GLN A 198 -24.10 20.82 -1.12
CA GLN A 198 -24.55 20.15 0.09
C GLN A 198 -25.88 19.40 -0.13
N LYS A 199 -26.83 20.01 -0.86
CA LYS A 199 -28.07 19.33 -1.26
C LYS A 199 -27.76 18.10 -2.12
N LEU A 200 -26.95 18.24 -3.16
CA LEU A 200 -26.55 17.15 -4.06
C LEU A 200 -25.95 15.97 -3.27
N PHE A 201 -25.04 16.25 -2.33
CA PHE A 201 -24.36 15.24 -1.50
C PHE A 201 -25.31 14.47 -0.55
N LEU A 202 -26.45 15.04 -0.18
CA LEU A 202 -27.45 14.38 0.66
C LEU A 202 -28.56 13.69 -0.16
N ASP A 203 -28.87 14.23 -1.34
CA ASP A 203 -29.94 13.76 -2.20
C ASP A 203 -29.49 12.66 -3.17
N LYS A 204 -28.22 12.59 -3.55
CA LYS A 204 -27.73 11.62 -4.53
C LYS A 204 -26.93 10.50 -3.89
N GLN A 205 -26.74 9.41 -4.63
CA GLN A 205 -25.80 8.37 -4.26
C GLN A 205 -24.38 8.87 -4.58
N ILE A 206 -23.58 9.10 -3.54
CA ILE A 206 -22.21 9.58 -3.71
C ILE A 206 -21.23 8.42 -3.82
N VAL A 207 -20.27 8.55 -4.72
CA VAL A 207 -19.20 7.59 -4.98
C VAL A 207 -17.86 8.30 -4.92
N PHE A 208 -16.88 7.68 -4.28
CA PHE A 208 -15.50 8.13 -4.27
C PHE A 208 -14.59 6.97 -4.71
N GLN A 209 -13.35 7.30 -5.00
CA GLN A 209 -12.25 6.36 -4.98
C GLN A 209 -11.38 6.73 -3.77
N ASN A 210 -11.25 5.85 -2.77
CA ASN A 210 -10.59 6.17 -1.50
C ASN A 210 -11.29 7.31 -0.73
N ALA A 211 -12.58 7.13 -0.45
CA ALA A 211 -13.47 8.09 0.19
C ALA A 211 -12.93 8.69 1.50
N LYS A 212 -12.08 7.95 2.22
CA LYS A 212 -11.50 8.39 3.48
C LYS A 212 -10.75 9.72 3.34
N TYR A 213 -10.07 9.95 2.21
CA TYR A 213 -9.34 11.19 1.96
C TYR A 213 -10.32 12.33 1.64
N ASP A 214 -11.18 12.16 0.65
CA ASP A 214 -12.09 13.20 0.17
C ASP A 214 -13.11 13.61 1.22
N LEU A 215 -13.71 12.64 1.92
CA LEU A 215 -14.63 12.95 3.02
C LEU A 215 -13.92 13.78 4.10
N SER A 216 -12.69 13.43 4.45
CA SER A 216 -11.90 14.20 5.42
C SER A 216 -11.59 15.62 4.93
N MET A 217 -11.23 15.80 3.66
CA MET A 217 -10.97 17.11 3.07
C MET A 217 -12.25 17.97 2.99
N LEU A 218 -13.33 17.42 2.43
CA LEU A 218 -14.61 18.11 2.23
C LEU A 218 -15.29 18.49 3.54
N MET A 219 -15.27 17.58 4.53
CA MET A 219 -15.86 17.86 5.84
C MET A 219 -15.04 18.88 6.64
N TYR A 220 -13.71 18.89 6.49
CA TYR A 220 -12.84 19.79 7.25
C TYR A 220 -12.78 21.20 6.64
N HIS A 221 -12.60 21.33 5.32
CA HIS A 221 -12.46 22.65 4.67
C HIS A 221 -13.78 23.34 4.37
N PHE A 222 -14.83 22.59 4.02
CA PHE A 222 -16.12 23.15 3.60
C PHE A 222 -17.27 22.81 4.54
N ASN A 223 -17.04 22.04 5.61
CA ASN A 223 -18.07 21.60 6.54
C ASN A 223 -19.25 20.86 5.86
N PHE A 224 -18.99 20.20 4.73
CA PHE A 224 -20.00 19.37 4.07
C PHE A 224 -20.42 18.19 4.95
N ARG A 225 -21.66 17.73 4.76
CA ARG A 225 -22.24 16.54 5.39
C ARG A 225 -22.55 15.49 4.33
N PHE A 226 -22.28 14.25 4.69
CA PHE A 226 -22.53 13.07 3.88
C PHE A 226 -23.23 12.00 4.71
N HIS A 227 -23.92 11.08 4.04
CA HIS A 227 -24.46 9.88 4.66
C HIS A 227 -23.35 8.88 4.99
N ILE A 228 -22.69 9.06 6.14
CA ILE A 228 -21.57 8.22 6.58
C ILE A 228 -22.00 6.99 7.39
N ASP A 229 -23.26 6.91 7.83
CA ASP A 229 -23.79 5.68 8.43
C ASP A 229 -24.00 4.64 7.34
N TYR A 230 -23.26 3.53 7.40
CA TYR A 230 -23.34 2.44 6.44
C TYR A 230 -24.75 1.85 6.25
N ARG A 231 -25.65 2.05 7.22
CA ARG A 231 -27.05 1.61 7.18
C ARG A 231 -27.96 2.55 6.38
N HIS A 232 -27.53 3.80 6.15
CA HIS A 232 -28.30 4.75 5.36
C HIS A 232 -28.38 4.30 3.90
N PRO A 233 -29.55 4.33 3.24
CA PRO A 233 -29.72 3.84 1.87
C PRO A 233 -28.86 4.60 0.85
N LYS A 234 -28.62 5.89 1.08
CA LYS A 234 -27.74 6.75 0.27
C LYS A 234 -26.32 6.88 0.83
N CYS A 235 -25.90 5.96 1.70
CA CYS A 235 -24.54 5.99 2.22
C CYS A 235 -23.53 5.85 1.08
N TYR A 236 -22.45 6.65 1.14
CA TYR A 236 -21.46 6.71 0.09
C TYR A 236 -20.86 5.34 -0.27
N HIS A 237 -20.33 5.28 -1.48
CA HIS A 237 -19.59 4.15 -2.01
C HIS A 237 -18.13 4.51 -2.27
N ASP A 238 -17.27 3.50 -2.22
CA ASP A 238 -15.83 3.61 -2.42
C ASP A 238 -15.37 2.50 -3.37
N THR A 239 -14.99 2.87 -4.60
CA THR A 239 -14.62 1.93 -5.67
C THR A 239 -13.35 1.15 -5.37
N MET A 240 -12.42 1.73 -4.59
CA MET A 240 -11.22 1.03 -4.13
C MET A 240 -11.60 -0.13 -3.21
N LEU A 241 -12.50 0.13 -2.25
CA LEU A 241 -12.99 -0.91 -1.32
C LEU A 241 -13.93 -1.91 -1.99
N MET A 242 -14.65 -1.47 -3.03
CA MET A 242 -15.43 -2.40 -3.86
C MET A 242 -14.54 -3.37 -4.60
N HIS A 243 -13.47 -2.90 -5.25
CA HIS A 243 -12.53 -3.77 -5.92
C HIS A 243 -11.82 -4.69 -4.92
N TYR A 244 -11.34 -4.17 -3.79
CA TYR A 244 -10.72 -5.00 -2.74
C TYR A 244 -11.64 -6.13 -2.23
N ALA A 245 -12.96 -5.87 -2.13
CA ALA A 245 -13.93 -6.89 -1.75
C ALA A 245 -14.15 -7.97 -2.83
N LEU A 246 -13.83 -7.67 -4.09
CA LEU A 246 -13.93 -8.59 -5.23
C LEU A 246 -12.61 -9.31 -5.53
N ASP A 247 -11.49 -8.66 -5.24
CA ASP A 247 -10.13 -9.12 -5.54
C ASP A 247 -9.14 -8.42 -4.59
N GLU A 248 -8.69 -9.17 -3.57
CA GLU A 248 -7.77 -8.69 -2.53
C GLU A 248 -6.28 -8.80 -2.90
N ASN A 249 -5.95 -9.36 -4.07
CA ASN A 249 -4.57 -9.75 -4.42
C ASN A 249 -3.87 -8.73 -5.33
N ASN A 250 -4.64 -7.94 -6.09
CA ASN A 250 -4.11 -6.98 -7.06
C ASN A 250 -4.05 -5.55 -6.49
N GLY A 251 -3.48 -4.61 -7.25
CA GLY A 251 -3.57 -3.19 -6.91
C GLY A 251 -5.01 -2.66 -7.00
N HIS A 252 -5.32 -1.65 -6.19
CA HIS A 252 -6.66 -1.04 -6.13
C HIS A 252 -6.64 0.46 -6.46
N GLY A 253 -5.54 0.96 -7.02
CA GLY A 253 -5.39 2.36 -7.39
C GLY A 253 -6.25 2.71 -8.61
N LEU A 254 -6.75 3.94 -8.65
CA LEU A 254 -7.66 4.39 -9.72
C LEU A 254 -7.07 4.19 -11.11
N LYS A 255 -5.81 4.61 -11.28
CA LYS A 255 -5.08 4.57 -12.56
C LYS A 255 -4.95 3.15 -13.09
N GLU A 256 -4.58 2.20 -12.23
CA GLU A 256 -4.47 0.78 -12.58
C GLU A 256 -5.83 0.20 -12.98
N LEU A 257 -6.87 0.53 -12.21
CA LEU A 257 -8.24 0.07 -12.48
C LEU A 257 -8.83 0.72 -13.75
N ALA A 258 -8.53 1.99 -14.00
CA ALA A 258 -9.00 2.71 -15.19
C ALA A 258 -8.44 2.05 -16.47
N VAL A 259 -7.14 1.73 -16.51
CA VAL A 259 -6.57 0.98 -17.65
C VAL A 259 -7.25 -0.39 -17.81
N LYS A 260 -7.58 -1.08 -16.72
CA LYS A 260 -8.16 -2.43 -16.77
C LYS A 260 -9.63 -2.46 -17.19
N TYR A 261 -10.41 -1.46 -16.77
CA TYR A 261 -11.87 -1.50 -16.82
C TYR A 261 -12.53 -0.36 -17.62
N THR A 262 -11.78 0.66 -18.02
CA THR A 262 -12.31 1.82 -18.77
C THR A 262 -11.46 2.11 -20.02
N ASN A 263 -11.86 3.12 -20.78
CA ASN A 263 -11.08 3.69 -21.89
C ASN A 263 -10.18 4.86 -21.46
N LEU A 264 -10.12 5.17 -20.16
CA LEU A 264 -9.29 6.23 -19.57
C LEU A 264 -7.98 5.64 -19.05
N GLY A 265 -7.15 5.09 -19.93
CA GLY A 265 -5.79 4.69 -19.57
C GLY A 265 -4.82 5.87 -19.63
N PHE A 266 -3.91 5.98 -18.64
CA PHE A 266 -2.76 6.91 -18.65
C PHE A 266 -3.11 8.40 -18.78
N TYR A 267 -4.32 8.80 -18.39
CA TYR A 267 -4.75 10.19 -18.48
C TYR A 267 -3.97 11.14 -17.56
N GLU A 268 -3.23 10.61 -16.58
CA GLU A 268 -2.34 11.33 -15.68
C GLU A 268 -1.02 11.78 -16.31
N LYS A 269 -0.70 11.31 -17.52
CA LYS A 269 0.61 11.48 -18.16
C LYS A 269 1.04 12.95 -18.23
N GLU A 270 0.15 13.83 -18.67
CA GLU A 270 0.42 15.27 -18.78
C GLU A 270 0.78 15.88 -17.42
N LEU A 271 0.02 15.53 -16.38
CA LEU A 271 0.27 15.98 -15.01
C LEU A 271 1.61 15.46 -14.48
N ASP A 272 1.93 14.18 -14.68
CA ASP A 272 3.17 13.56 -14.22
C ASP A 272 4.41 14.11 -14.95
N GLU A 273 4.28 14.42 -16.24
CA GLU A 273 5.31 15.08 -17.04
C GLU A 273 5.51 16.53 -16.58
N PHE A 274 4.44 17.28 -16.33
CA PHE A 274 4.52 18.62 -15.74
C PHE A 274 5.24 18.59 -14.40
N LYS A 275 4.79 17.75 -13.46
CA LYS A 275 5.39 17.58 -12.13
C LYS A 275 6.88 17.26 -12.22
N SER A 276 7.25 16.30 -13.06
CA SER A 276 8.64 15.88 -13.21
C SER A 276 9.52 16.99 -13.79
N ASN A 277 9.02 17.72 -14.79
CA ASN A 277 9.73 18.86 -15.37
C ASN A 277 9.86 20.01 -14.37
N TYR A 278 8.80 20.34 -13.65
CA TYR A 278 8.80 21.39 -12.62
C TYR A 278 9.83 21.09 -11.52
N CYS A 279 9.78 19.88 -10.94
CA CYS A 279 10.75 19.45 -9.92
C CYS A 279 12.20 19.55 -10.42
N ARG A 280 12.46 19.14 -11.67
CA ARG A 280 13.80 19.20 -12.28
C ARG A 280 14.28 20.63 -12.48
N THR A 281 13.44 21.48 -13.06
CA THR A 281 13.76 22.89 -13.36
C THR A 281 14.00 23.69 -12.09
N HIS A 282 13.17 23.47 -11.06
CA HIS A 282 13.25 24.21 -9.79
C HIS A 282 14.10 23.54 -8.72
N LYS A 283 14.72 22.38 -9.01
CA LYS A 283 15.51 21.56 -8.07
C LYS A 283 14.75 21.21 -6.79
N ILE A 284 13.43 21.02 -6.90
CA ILE A 284 12.54 20.63 -5.81
C ILE A 284 12.45 19.11 -5.78
N ARG A 285 12.52 18.51 -4.59
CA ARG A 285 12.34 17.06 -4.44
C ARG A 285 10.89 16.69 -4.73
N LYS A 286 10.63 15.53 -5.33
CA LYS A 286 9.26 15.11 -5.71
C LYS A 286 8.32 15.03 -4.50
N GLU A 287 8.86 14.75 -3.31
CA GLU A 287 8.11 14.67 -2.06
C GLU A 287 7.69 16.04 -1.51
N GLN A 288 8.29 17.12 -1.99
CA GLN A 288 7.96 18.50 -1.62
C GLN A 288 7.04 19.19 -2.64
N PHE A 289 6.68 18.50 -3.73
CA PHE A 289 5.80 19.04 -4.76
C PHE A 289 4.34 19.00 -4.30
N THR A 290 3.64 20.10 -4.47
CA THR A 290 2.23 20.27 -4.12
C THR A 290 1.41 20.61 -5.38
N TYR A 291 0.13 20.22 -5.39
CA TYR A 291 -0.69 20.27 -6.61
C TYR A 291 -1.10 21.69 -7.02
N ASP A 292 -1.01 22.67 -6.11
CA ASP A 292 -1.23 24.10 -6.39
C ASP A 292 -0.19 24.69 -7.34
N LEU A 293 0.91 23.97 -7.59
CA LEU A 293 1.92 24.33 -8.58
C LEU A 293 1.55 23.89 -10.01
N ILE A 294 0.53 23.04 -10.16
CA ILE A 294 0.06 22.52 -11.45
C ILE A 294 -0.84 23.60 -12.11
N PRO A 295 -0.67 23.89 -13.42
CA PRO A 295 -1.57 24.77 -14.14
C PRO A 295 -3.02 24.29 -14.05
N PHE A 296 -3.94 25.24 -13.88
CA PHE A 296 -5.35 24.94 -13.64
C PHE A 296 -5.94 23.97 -14.68
N ASP A 297 -5.71 24.21 -15.97
CA ASP A 297 -6.28 23.38 -17.05
C ASP A 297 -5.76 21.93 -17.03
N VAL A 298 -4.48 21.74 -16.65
CA VAL A 298 -3.86 20.41 -16.52
C VAL A 298 -4.47 19.66 -15.34
N LEU A 299 -4.62 20.34 -14.19
CA LEU A 299 -5.23 19.76 -13.00
C LEU A 299 -6.72 19.48 -13.22
N ALA A 300 -7.44 20.39 -13.88
CA ALA A 300 -8.86 20.25 -14.16
C ALA A 300 -9.16 19.07 -15.08
N SER A 301 -8.37 18.90 -16.14
CA SER A 301 -8.46 17.75 -17.06
C SER A 301 -8.19 16.43 -16.35
N TYR A 302 -7.21 16.40 -15.45
CA TYR A 302 -6.89 15.23 -14.63
C TYR A 302 -8.03 14.88 -13.66
N ALA A 303 -8.44 15.83 -12.81
CA ALA A 303 -9.42 15.61 -11.75
C ALA A 303 -10.82 15.26 -12.31
N ALA A 304 -11.22 15.86 -13.43
CA ALA A 304 -12.47 15.50 -14.10
C ALA A 304 -12.45 14.05 -14.66
N LYS A 305 -11.27 13.53 -15.05
CA LYS A 305 -11.11 12.13 -15.47
C LYS A 305 -11.06 11.18 -14.29
N ASP A 306 -10.52 11.60 -13.13
CA ASP A 306 -10.55 10.80 -11.89
C ASP A 306 -12.00 10.46 -11.48
N THR A 307 -12.90 11.44 -11.49
CA THR A 307 -14.33 11.22 -11.19
C THR A 307 -15.06 10.42 -12.27
N SER A 308 -14.73 10.64 -13.54
CA SER A 308 -15.32 9.91 -14.66
C SER A 308 -14.91 8.43 -14.68
N ALA A 309 -13.64 8.14 -14.38
CA ALA A 309 -13.16 6.77 -14.17
C ALA A 309 -13.84 6.15 -12.93
N THR A 310 -13.95 6.89 -11.83
CA THR A 310 -14.59 6.43 -10.59
C THR A 310 -16.04 6.01 -10.81
N ILE A 311 -16.86 6.82 -11.49
CA ILE A 311 -18.26 6.46 -11.74
C ILE A 311 -18.39 5.24 -12.68
N ALA A 312 -17.50 5.12 -13.68
CA ALA A 312 -17.47 3.95 -14.55
C ALA A 312 -17.11 2.67 -13.78
N LEU A 313 -16.11 2.72 -12.91
CA LEU A 313 -15.75 1.60 -12.04
C LEU A 313 -16.91 1.20 -11.11
N TYR A 314 -17.60 2.18 -10.52
CA TYR A 314 -18.78 1.91 -9.70
C TYR A 314 -19.86 1.17 -10.47
N ASN A 315 -20.19 1.62 -11.68
CA ASN A 315 -21.20 0.99 -12.53
C ASN A 315 -20.85 -0.47 -12.88
N ILE A 316 -19.56 -0.82 -12.89
CA ILE A 316 -19.09 -2.20 -13.09
C ILE A 316 -19.16 -3.00 -11.77
N PHE A 317 -18.59 -2.48 -10.67
CA PHE A 317 -18.42 -3.26 -9.44
C PHE A 317 -19.69 -3.39 -8.62
N TYR A 318 -20.52 -2.36 -8.57
CA TYR A 318 -21.76 -2.34 -7.79
C TYR A 318 -22.70 -3.51 -8.11
N PRO A 319 -23.09 -3.78 -9.37
CA PRO A 319 -23.97 -4.90 -9.68
C PRO A 319 -23.33 -6.25 -9.39
N ILE A 320 -22.00 -6.38 -9.48
CA ILE A 320 -21.29 -7.62 -9.15
C ILE A 320 -21.37 -7.89 -7.65
N LEU A 321 -21.07 -6.90 -6.82
CA LEU A 321 -21.16 -7.01 -5.36
C LEU A 321 -22.58 -7.34 -4.90
N ARG A 322 -23.58 -6.67 -5.50
CA ARG A 322 -25.00 -6.86 -5.14
C ARG A 322 -25.52 -8.26 -5.44
N LYS A 323 -24.89 -9.04 -6.33
CA LYS A 323 -25.26 -10.43 -6.60
C LYS A 323 -24.90 -11.39 -5.45
N ASN A 324 -23.95 -11.03 -4.59
CA ASN A 324 -23.53 -11.86 -3.47
C ASN A 324 -23.77 -11.14 -2.14
N GLU A 325 -24.83 -11.54 -1.44
CA GLU A 325 -25.25 -10.91 -0.18
C GLU A 325 -24.16 -10.95 0.90
N LYS A 326 -23.33 -12.00 0.95
CA LYS A 326 -22.25 -12.10 1.95
C LYS A 326 -21.17 -11.05 1.69
N ILE A 327 -20.73 -10.92 0.44
CA ILE A 327 -19.72 -9.92 0.06
C ILE A 327 -20.29 -8.51 0.21
N TRP A 328 -21.53 -8.28 -0.22
CA TRP A 328 -22.22 -7.00 -0.02
C TRP A 328 -22.31 -6.60 1.46
N THR A 329 -22.70 -7.54 2.32
CA THR A 329 -22.79 -7.33 3.76
C THR A 329 -21.43 -7.02 4.35
N MET A 330 -20.38 -7.77 3.98
CA MET A 330 -19.00 -7.49 4.40
C MET A 330 -18.57 -6.09 3.94
N TYR A 331 -18.76 -5.74 2.66
CA TYR A 331 -18.41 -4.44 2.12
C TYR A 331 -19.07 -3.29 2.90
N LYS A 332 -20.39 -3.36 3.14
CA LYS A 332 -21.11 -2.30 3.88
C LYS A 332 -20.76 -2.29 5.37
N SER A 333 -20.94 -3.43 6.05
CA SER A 333 -20.89 -3.51 7.52
C SER A 333 -19.49 -3.55 8.11
N LEU A 334 -18.48 -3.97 7.32
CA LEU A 334 -17.09 -4.03 7.72
C LEU A 334 -16.27 -2.93 7.06
N LEU A 335 -16.21 -2.87 5.72
CA LEU A 335 -15.30 -1.95 5.03
C LEU A 335 -15.78 -0.49 5.11
N ILE A 336 -17.01 -0.18 4.70
CA ILE A 336 -17.53 1.20 4.75
C ILE A 336 -17.66 1.70 6.18
N ARG A 337 -18.26 0.90 7.08
CA ARG A 337 -18.32 1.22 8.51
C ARG A 337 -16.92 1.42 9.11
N GLY A 338 -15.97 0.56 8.74
CA GLY A 338 -14.58 0.63 9.18
C GLY A 338 -13.91 1.93 8.73
N THR A 339 -14.14 2.37 7.49
CA THR A 339 -13.62 3.65 6.99
C THR A 339 -14.09 4.82 7.84
N THR A 340 -15.40 4.94 8.11
CA THR A 340 -15.94 6.01 8.95
C THR A 340 -15.38 5.96 10.38
N PHE A 341 -15.26 4.77 10.96
CA PHE A 341 -14.64 4.60 12.26
C PHE A 341 -13.17 5.06 12.26
N LEU A 342 -12.40 4.66 11.25
CA LEU A 342 -10.99 5.00 11.14
C LEU A 342 -10.78 6.49 10.88
N MET A 343 -11.65 7.17 10.13
CA MET A 343 -11.60 8.63 10.00
C MET A 343 -11.64 9.31 11.37
N ASN A 344 -12.57 8.89 12.23
CA ASN A 344 -12.68 9.42 13.59
C ASN A 344 -11.45 9.10 14.45
N VAL A 345 -10.89 7.88 14.32
CA VAL A 345 -9.66 7.48 15.03
C VAL A 345 -8.46 8.32 14.57
N GLN A 346 -8.33 8.56 13.27
CA GLN A 346 -7.26 9.37 12.68
C GLN A 346 -7.36 10.81 13.15
N GLU A 347 -8.57 11.39 13.09
CA GLU A 347 -8.81 12.77 13.50
C GLU A 347 -8.59 12.96 15.01
N ALA A 348 -8.99 11.98 15.82
CA ALA A 348 -8.72 11.98 17.26
C ALA A 348 -7.22 11.93 17.57
N GLY A 349 -6.41 11.20 16.79
CA GLY A 349 -4.95 11.16 16.94
C GLY A 349 -4.42 10.54 18.25
N VAL A 350 -3.16 10.12 18.22
CA VAL A 350 -2.45 9.54 19.37
C VAL A 350 -1.75 10.65 20.16
N PRO A 351 -2.00 10.80 21.47
CA PRO A 351 -1.40 11.87 22.25
C PRO A 351 0.05 11.53 22.60
N PHE A 352 0.98 12.37 22.16
CA PHE A 352 2.39 12.28 22.50
C PHE A 352 2.80 13.43 23.43
N CYS A 353 3.71 13.16 24.35
CA CYS A 353 4.30 14.16 25.22
C CYS A 353 5.62 14.64 24.61
N GLU A 354 5.64 15.89 24.16
CA GLU A 354 6.82 16.52 23.54
C GLU A 354 8.04 16.48 24.46
N THR A 355 7.87 16.80 25.75
CA THR A 355 8.96 16.72 26.73
C THR A 355 9.56 15.31 26.85
N GLU A 356 8.72 14.27 26.86
CA GLU A 356 9.19 12.88 26.91
C GLU A 356 9.88 12.48 25.60
N LEU A 357 9.42 12.97 24.45
CA LEU A 357 10.10 12.76 23.16
C LEU A 357 11.50 13.38 23.17
N THR A 358 11.65 14.62 23.65
CA THR A 358 12.95 15.29 23.76
C THR A 358 13.89 14.56 24.71
N ASN A 359 13.39 14.13 25.87
CA ASN A 359 14.17 13.35 26.83
C ASN A 359 14.60 12.00 26.24
N ALA A 360 13.67 11.28 25.60
CA ALA A 360 13.96 10.02 24.93
C ALA A 360 14.99 10.19 23.81
N ALA A 361 14.89 11.27 23.03
CA ALA A 361 15.86 11.57 21.97
C ALA A 361 17.26 11.74 22.54
N LYS A 362 17.41 12.54 23.61
CA LYS A 362 18.70 12.76 24.27
C LYS A 362 19.30 11.45 24.79
N THR A 363 18.54 10.69 25.58
CA THR A 363 19.01 9.42 26.17
C THR A 363 19.39 8.40 25.10
N LEU A 364 18.60 8.27 24.03
CA LEU A 364 18.93 7.35 22.95
C LEU A 364 20.14 7.82 22.13
N GLN A 365 20.30 9.13 21.94
CA GLN A 365 21.47 9.69 21.26
C GLN A 365 22.75 9.40 22.06
N GLU A 366 22.75 9.69 23.37
CA GLU A 366 23.88 9.37 24.27
C GLU A 366 24.22 7.87 24.23
N LYS A 367 23.21 6.99 24.27
CA LYS A 367 23.41 5.54 24.17
C LYS A 367 23.98 5.10 22.82
N TYR A 368 23.54 5.73 21.72
CA TYR A 368 24.05 5.44 20.39
C TYR A 368 25.51 5.88 20.27
N ASP A 369 25.83 7.09 20.75
CA ASP A 369 27.18 7.64 20.69
C ASP A 369 28.15 6.82 21.56
N GLN A 370 27.71 6.38 22.74
CA GLN A 370 28.50 5.48 23.57
C GLN A 370 28.77 4.13 22.87
N ALA A 371 27.76 3.51 22.26
CA ALA A 371 27.94 2.26 21.53
C ALA A 371 28.89 2.41 20.33
N MET A 372 28.85 3.56 19.64
CA MET A 372 29.79 3.86 18.57
C MET A 372 31.20 4.07 19.11
N LEU A 373 31.37 4.83 20.20
CA LEU A 373 32.67 5.00 20.86
C LEU A 373 33.27 3.66 21.28
N ASP A 374 32.45 2.75 21.82
CA ASP A 374 32.89 1.41 22.20
C ASP A 374 33.30 0.58 20.98
N LEU A 375 32.60 0.70 19.84
CA LEU A 375 33.03 0.08 18.57
C LEU A 375 34.37 0.63 18.08
N TYR A 376 34.59 1.93 18.19
CA TYR A 376 35.85 2.57 17.76
C TYR A 376 37.05 2.22 18.66
N LYS A 377 36.87 1.49 19.76
CA LYS A 377 37.99 0.93 20.54
C LYS A 377 38.66 -0.26 19.85
N TYR A 378 37.96 -0.93 18.93
CA TYR A 378 38.46 -2.11 18.23
C TYR A 378 39.24 -1.72 16.96
N LYS A 379 40.42 -2.31 16.77
CA LYS A 379 41.30 -2.01 15.64
C LYS A 379 40.67 -2.41 14.31
N GLU A 380 39.87 -3.47 14.31
CA GLU A 380 39.15 -4.02 13.16
C GLU A 380 38.24 -2.97 12.50
N VAL A 381 37.67 -2.05 13.29
CA VAL A 381 36.84 -0.95 12.76
C VAL A 381 37.72 0.06 12.00
N HIS A 382 38.88 0.42 12.55
CA HIS A 382 39.83 1.32 11.88
C HIS A 382 40.41 0.69 10.61
N ASP A 383 40.77 -0.60 10.67
CA ASP A 383 41.27 -1.36 9.52
C ASP A 383 40.24 -1.40 8.39
N PHE A 384 38.94 -1.53 8.73
CA PHE A 384 37.85 -1.42 7.76
C PHE A 384 37.76 -0.01 7.15
N GLU A 385 37.80 1.05 7.96
CA GLU A 385 37.68 2.42 7.45
C GLU A 385 38.85 2.80 6.55
N GLU A 386 40.07 2.36 6.88
CA GLU A 386 41.26 2.55 6.04
C GLU A 386 41.15 1.82 4.71
N ALA A 387 40.74 0.54 4.74
CA ALA A 387 40.58 -0.27 3.53
C ALA A 387 39.44 0.22 2.62
N ALA A 388 38.32 0.66 3.22
CA ALA A 388 37.13 1.09 2.48
C ALA A 388 37.13 2.59 2.12
N GLY A 389 38.00 3.39 2.74
CA GLY A 389 38.06 4.85 2.55
C GLY A 389 36.82 5.60 3.04
N VAL A 390 36.01 4.99 3.91
CA VAL A 390 34.73 5.53 4.39
C VAL A 390 34.52 5.23 5.87
N LYS A 391 33.79 6.10 6.56
CA LYS A 391 33.40 5.85 7.95
C LYS A 391 32.46 4.65 8.09
N PHE A 392 32.65 3.87 9.15
CA PHE A 392 31.83 2.72 9.46
C PHE A 392 30.38 3.14 9.73
N ASN A 393 29.43 2.44 9.09
CA ASN A 393 28.00 2.67 9.25
C ASN A 393 27.35 1.36 9.69
N PRO A 394 26.90 1.24 10.95
CA PRO A 394 26.32 0.00 11.48
C PRO A 394 25.01 -0.41 10.80
N ASN A 395 24.39 0.48 10.00
CA ASN A 395 23.19 0.16 9.23
C ASN A 395 23.49 -0.33 7.81
N SER A 396 24.75 -0.22 7.34
CA SER A 396 25.15 -0.70 6.02
C SER A 396 25.46 -2.18 6.08
N VAL A 397 24.63 -3.00 5.42
CA VAL A 397 24.83 -4.46 5.35
C VAL A 397 26.20 -4.81 4.74
N PHE A 398 26.67 -3.99 3.79
CA PHE A 398 28.00 -4.13 3.21
C PHE A 398 29.11 -3.91 4.25
N HIS A 399 29.04 -2.82 5.02
CA HIS A 399 30.04 -2.51 6.04
C HIS A 399 30.04 -3.59 7.12
N LEU A 400 28.86 -4.08 7.52
CA LEU A 400 28.73 -5.16 8.50
C LEU A 400 29.41 -6.45 8.04
N ARG A 401 29.17 -6.89 6.80
CA ARG A 401 29.79 -8.11 6.28
C ARG A 401 31.30 -7.98 6.25
N SER A 402 31.79 -6.86 5.73
CA SER A 402 33.22 -6.67 5.60
C SER A 402 33.89 -6.59 6.97
N LEU A 403 33.34 -5.80 7.90
CA LEU A 403 33.87 -5.74 9.25
C LEU A 403 33.85 -7.11 9.94
N LEU A 404 32.73 -7.84 9.91
CA LEU A 404 32.58 -9.10 10.67
C LEU A 404 33.40 -10.25 10.07
N PHE A 405 33.42 -10.38 8.74
CA PHE A 405 33.99 -11.57 8.09
C PHE A 405 35.37 -11.32 7.48
N ASP A 406 35.65 -10.13 6.95
CA ASP A 406 36.96 -9.84 6.33
C ASP A 406 37.98 -9.37 7.39
N HIS A 407 37.55 -8.47 8.28
CA HIS A 407 38.44 -7.85 9.28
C HIS A 407 38.45 -8.59 10.62
N CYS A 408 37.27 -8.84 11.22
CA CYS A 408 37.18 -9.60 12.48
C CYS A 408 37.37 -11.11 12.27
N LYS A 409 37.29 -11.60 11.01
CA LYS A 409 37.45 -13.01 10.63
C LYS A 409 36.56 -13.97 11.45
N LEU A 410 35.36 -13.52 11.79
CA LEU A 410 34.40 -14.31 12.54
C LEU A 410 33.87 -15.46 11.68
N PRO A 411 33.46 -16.58 12.31
CA PRO A 411 32.94 -17.73 11.56
C PRO A 411 31.70 -17.35 10.78
N VAL A 412 31.63 -17.83 9.55
CA VAL A 412 30.51 -17.57 8.65
C VAL A 412 29.36 -18.48 9.00
N SER A 413 28.19 -17.91 9.33
CA SER A 413 26.95 -18.69 9.40
C SER A 413 26.61 -19.18 7.99
N GLY A 414 26.27 -20.45 7.80
CA GLY A 414 25.80 -20.99 6.52
C GLY A 414 24.49 -20.36 6.00
N LYS A 415 23.90 -19.43 6.76
CA LYS A 415 22.70 -18.68 6.43
C LYS A 415 23.00 -17.62 5.36
N LEU A 416 22.36 -17.76 4.21
CA LEU A 416 22.41 -16.81 3.10
C LEU A 416 21.13 -15.99 3.02
N THR A 417 21.28 -14.75 2.55
CA THR A 417 20.15 -13.92 2.13
C THR A 417 19.53 -14.44 0.83
N ALA A 418 18.32 -13.99 0.50
CA ALA A 418 17.66 -14.34 -0.76
C ALA A 418 18.48 -13.99 -2.02
N THR A 419 19.45 -13.07 -1.90
CA THR A 419 20.38 -12.68 -2.98
C THR A 419 21.69 -13.48 -2.96
N GLY A 420 21.79 -14.54 -2.14
CA GLY A 420 22.95 -15.42 -2.06
C GLY A 420 24.13 -14.89 -1.24
N ASN A 421 24.02 -13.70 -0.66
CA ASN A 421 25.07 -13.11 0.18
C ASN A 421 24.96 -13.57 1.64
N LEU A 422 26.05 -13.58 2.40
CA LEU A 422 26.07 -13.92 3.83
C LEU A 422 25.06 -13.09 4.65
N ALA A 423 24.31 -13.74 5.55
CA ALA A 423 23.35 -13.07 6.41
C ALA A 423 24.05 -12.31 7.55
N THR A 424 23.53 -11.13 7.89
CA THR A 424 23.93 -10.30 9.06
C THR A 424 22.68 -9.81 9.79
N ASP A 425 21.66 -10.67 9.84
CA ASP A 425 20.42 -10.43 10.57
C ASP A 425 20.63 -10.52 12.09
N SER A 426 19.58 -10.25 12.86
CA SER A 426 19.68 -10.25 14.33
C SER A 426 20.11 -11.60 14.90
N GLU A 427 19.67 -12.71 14.29
CA GLU A 427 19.98 -14.05 14.78
C GLU A 427 21.48 -14.35 14.60
N VAL A 428 22.02 -14.05 13.42
CA VAL A 428 23.46 -14.21 13.15
C VAL A 428 24.29 -13.30 14.08
N LEU A 429 23.87 -12.05 14.28
CA LEU A 429 24.57 -11.13 15.18
C LEU A 429 24.55 -11.61 16.63
N ASP A 430 23.45 -12.21 17.10
CA ASP A 430 23.33 -12.75 18.46
C ASP A 430 24.18 -14.02 18.66
N GLU A 431 24.36 -14.84 17.62
CA GLU A 431 25.31 -15.96 17.65
C GLU A 431 26.76 -15.49 17.68
N LEU A 432 27.12 -14.58 16.78
CA LEU A 432 28.47 -14.01 16.73
C LEU A 432 28.83 -13.23 17.99
N ALA A 433 27.84 -12.63 18.66
CA ALA A 433 28.02 -11.94 19.93
C ALA A 433 28.53 -12.86 21.06
N LYS A 434 28.36 -14.18 20.94
CA LYS A 434 28.91 -15.15 21.89
C LYS A 434 30.41 -15.37 21.71
N ILE A 435 30.95 -14.98 20.55
CA ILE A 435 32.34 -15.19 20.14
C ILE A 435 33.11 -13.87 20.25
N HIS A 436 32.48 -12.75 19.91
CA HIS A 436 33.11 -11.44 19.87
C HIS A 436 32.13 -10.33 20.28
N GLU A 437 32.64 -9.27 20.91
CA GLU A 437 31.81 -8.17 21.45
C GLU A 437 31.27 -7.20 20.37
N ILE A 438 32.03 -6.95 19.30
CA ILE A 438 31.61 -6.11 18.15
C ILE A 438 30.17 -6.40 17.67
N PRO A 439 29.76 -7.64 17.37
CA PRO A 439 28.37 -7.96 17.02
C PRO A 439 27.30 -7.47 18.01
N ALA A 440 27.57 -7.55 19.32
CA ALA A 440 26.65 -7.08 20.35
C ALA A 440 26.55 -5.54 20.37
N LEU A 441 27.69 -4.86 20.21
CA LEU A 441 27.74 -3.40 20.12
C LEU A 441 27.05 -2.88 18.84
N ILE A 442 27.27 -3.54 17.70
CA ILE A 442 26.55 -3.27 16.45
C ILE A 442 25.04 -3.41 16.66
N THR A 443 24.61 -4.50 17.29
CA THR A 443 23.20 -4.76 17.58
C THR A 443 22.61 -3.64 18.44
N THR A 444 23.34 -3.19 19.45
CA THR A 444 22.96 -2.07 20.31
C THR A 444 22.85 -0.76 19.51
N ALA A 445 23.85 -0.45 18.68
CA ALA A 445 23.86 0.74 17.84
C ALA A 445 22.69 0.75 16.84
N LYS A 446 22.43 -0.36 16.14
CA LYS A 446 21.31 -0.51 15.19
C LYS A 446 19.95 -0.35 15.88
N LYS A 447 19.74 -1.05 17.01
CA LYS A 447 18.49 -0.96 17.79
C LYS A 447 18.26 0.48 18.25
N THR A 448 19.27 1.12 18.84
CA THR A 448 19.17 2.49 19.35
C THR A 448 18.95 3.51 18.24
N LYS A 449 19.67 3.40 17.12
CA LYS A 449 19.49 4.29 15.97
C LYS A 449 18.11 4.15 15.35
N LYS A 450 17.59 2.92 15.23
CA LYS A 450 16.22 2.67 14.77
C LYS A 450 15.20 3.30 15.72
N LEU A 451 15.38 3.16 17.03
CA LEU A 451 14.49 3.77 18.02
C LEU A 451 14.42 5.28 17.83
N LEU A 452 15.58 5.90 17.72
CA LEU A 452 15.75 7.33 17.56
C LEU A 452 15.17 7.85 16.23
N SER A 453 15.57 7.27 15.10
CA SER A 453 15.21 7.77 13.77
C SER A 453 13.79 7.39 13.34
N THR A 454 13.36 6.16 13.64
CA THR A 454 12.11 5.61 13.09
C THR A 454 10.91 5.97 13.97
N TYR A 455 11.12 6.16 15.28
CA TYR A 455 10.01 6.44 16.19
C TYR A 455 10.14 7.81 16.84
N ILE A 456 11.24 8.14 17.53
CA ILE A 456 11.30 9.39 18.31
C ILE A 456 11.32 10.63 17.40
N TYR A 457 12.29 10.74 16.48
CA TYR A 457 12.37 11.89 15.57
C TYR A 457 11.17 11.96 14.62
N LYS A 458 10.73 10.82 14.07
CA LYS A 458 9.52 10.79 13.24
C LYS A 458 8.27 11.18 14.01
N ALA A 459 8.11 10.79 15.28
CA ALA A 459 6.98 11.24 16.07
C ALA A 459 7.04 12.75 16.31
N ALA A 460 8.20 13.26 16.75
CA ALA A 460 8.39 14.67 17.07
C ALA A 460 8.10 15.61 15.89
N ILE A 461 8.62 15.31 14.68
CA ILE A 461 8.42 16.16 13.49
C ILE A 461 6.99 16.10 12.94
N ASN A 462 6.23 15.06 13.29
CA ASN A 462 4.88 14.82 12.77
C ASN A 462 3.79 15.08 13.83
N LEU A 463 4.12 15.69 14.96
CA LEU A 463 3.10 16.16 15.90
C LEU A 463 2.34 17.32 15.28
N ASP A 464 1.03 17.23 15.38
CA ASP A 464 0.15 18.32 15.04
C ASP A 464 0.16 19.38 16.18
N ARG A 465 -0.41 20.55 15.92
CA ARG A 465 -0.43 21.70 16.83
C ARG A 465 -1.10 21.39 18.18
N ASP A 466 -1.95 20.37 18.24
CA ASP A 466 -2.60 19.89 19.45
C ASP A 466 -1.81 18.81 20.22
N GLY A 467 -0.56 18.54 19.82
CA GLY A 467 0.33 17.57 20.44
C GLY A 467 -0.03 16.11 20.12
N ARG A 468 -0.76 15.88 19.02
CA ARG A 468 -1.24 14.55 18.63
C ARG A 468 -0.62 14.12 17.31
N LEU A 469 -0.32 12.84 17.22
CA LEU A 469 0.14 12.21 15.99
C LEU A 469 -1.04 11.53 15.29
N ARG A 470 -1.29 11.94 14.05
CA ARG A 470 -2.36 11.38 13.20
C ARG A 470 -1.72 10.51 12.13
N THR A 471 -1.88 9.20 12.25
CA THR A 471 -1.36 8.23 11.26
C THR A 471 -2.43 7.84 10.26
N ASN A 472 -2.04 7.38 9.07
CA ASN A 472 -2.99 6.81 8.14
C ASN A 472 -3.18 5.31 8.43
N PHE A 473 -4.43 4.86 8.48
CA PHE A 473 -4.84 3.47 8.60
C PHE A 473 -5.52 3.01 7.31
N ASN A 474 -5.09 1.88 6.74
CA ASN A 474 -5.61 1.36 5.47
C ASN A 474 -6.31 0.02 5.67
N LEU A 475 -7.44 -0.14 4.99
CA LEU A 475 -8.29 -1.35 5.02
C LEU A 475 -8.03 -2.32 3.86
N HIS A 476 -7.33 -1.88 2.82
CA HIS A 476 -7.29 -2.53 1.50
C HIS A 476 -5.87 -2.96 1.09
N ILE A 477 -4.92 -3.06 2.04
CA ILE A 477 -3.51 -3.34 1.72
C ILE A 477 -3.14 -4.79 1.95
N ALA A 478 -3.58 -5.38 3.08
CA ALA A 478 -3.22 -6.75 3.40
C ALA A 478 -4.22 -7.72 2.76
N THR A 479 -3.75 -8.75 2.07
CA THR A 479 -4.61 -9.83 1.54
C THR A 479 -5.43 -10.51 2.65
N SER A 480 -4.89 -10.58 3.87
CA SER A 480 -5.58 -11.14 5.04
C SER A 480 -6.76 -10.32 5.59
N GLY A 481 -7.02 -9.11 5.08
CA GLY A 481 -8.04 -8.21 5.65
C GLY A 481 -7.59 -7.41 6.89
N ARG A 482 -6.34 -7.58 7.35
CA ARG A 482 -5.82 -6.80 8.48
C ARG A 482 -5.62 -5.34 8.10
N LEU A 483 -5.90 -4.47 9.06
CA LEU A 483 -5.51 -3.06 8.99
C LEU A 483 -4.00 -2.95 8.79
N SER A 484 -3.57 -1.93 8.05
CA SER A 484 -2.18 -1.48 8.04
C SER A 484 -2.09 -0.02 8.49
N SER A 485 -0.92 0.39 8.99
CA SER A 485 -0.64 1.79 9.33
C SER A 485 0.54 2.33 8.52
N SER A 486 0.41 3.54 7.97
CA SER A 486 1.42 4.19 7.14
C SER A 486 1.39 5.71 7.28
N GLY A 487 2.21 6.42 6.50
CA GLY A 487 2.29 7.89 6.55
C GLY A 487 3.22 8.39 7.65
N LYS A 488 2.73 9.31 8.48
CA LYS A 488 3.52 10.06 9.50
C LYS A 488 4.31 9.13 10.44
N LEU A 489 3.68 8.04 10.91
CA LEU A 489 4.35 6.99 11.70
C LEU A 489 3.57 5.68 11.58
N ASN A 490 4.25 4.57 11.27
CA ASN A 490 3.62 3.25 11.31
C ASN A 490 3.45 2.80 12.77
N LEU A 491 2.23 2.91 13.29
CA LEU A 491 1.93 2.60 14.68
C LEU A 491 1.90 1.10 15.00
N GLN A 492 1.74 0.24 13.98
CA GLN A 492 1.76 -1.22 14.18
C GLN A 492 3.17 -1.74 14.43
N GLN A 493 4.17 -1.03 13.95
CA GLN A 493 5.58 -1.37 14.12
C GLN A 493 6.19 -0.77 15.38
N LEU A 494 5.40 -0.18 16.29
CA LEU A 494 5.91 0.30 17.56
C LEU A 494 6.54 -0.87 18.35
N PRO A 495 7.74 -0.68 18.94
CA PRO A 495 8.39 -1.72 19.71
C PRO A 495 7.50 -2.20 20.86
N ARG A 496 7.30 -3.52 20.96
CA ARG A 496 6.47 -4.11 22.02
C ARG A 496 7.18 -4.08 23.37
N ASP A 497 8.47 -4.44 23.38
CA ASP A 497 9.23 -4.62 24.63
C ASP A 497 10.02 -3.37 25.05
N ASP A 498 10.19 -2.40 24.15
CA ASP A 498 10.89 -1.16 24.46
C ASP A 498 9.93 -0.12 25.04
N LYS A 499 10.14 0.22 26.32
CA LYS A 499 9.30 1.20 27.04
C LYS A 499 9.56 2.64 26.62
N THR A 500 10.67 2.94 25.94
CA THR A 500 11.10 4.31 25.63
C THR A 500 10.08 5.03 24.77
N VAL A 501 9.65 4.41 23.66
CA VAL A 501 8.65 5.01 22.78
C VAL A 501 7.27 5.05 23.46
N LYS A 502 6.92 4.01 24.22
CA LYS A 502 5.63 3.95 24.93
C LYS A 502 5.49 5.03 26.00
N LYS A 503 6.56 5.39 26.71
CA LYS A 503 6.58 6.50 27.68
C LYS A 503 6.25 7.85 27.04
N CYS A 504 6.56 8.00 25.75
CA CYS A 504 6.25 9.21 25.01
C CYS A 504 4.75 9.34 24.71
N ILE A 505 3.97 8.25 24.78
CA ILE A 505 2.52 8.27 24.56
C ILE A 505 1.83 8.49 25.92
N LYS A 506 1.23 9.66 26.12
CA LYS A 506 0.70 10.07 27.43
C LYS A 506 -0.71 10.60 27.29
N ALA A 507 -1.62 10.12 28.15
CA ALA A 507 -2.98 10.67 28.21
C ALA A 507 -2.94 12.15 28.61
N ARG A 508 -3.87 12.94 28.05
CA ARG A 508 -4.11 14.32 28.48
C ARG A 508 -4.52 14.39 29.96
N LYS A 509 -4.33 15.55 30.58
CA LYS A 509 -4.72 15.79 31.99
C LYS A 509 -6.19 15.39 32.22
N GLY A 510 -6.45 14.63 33.27
CA GLY A 510 -7.79 14.12 33.61
C GLY A 510 -8.20 12.83 32.89
N TYR A 511 -7.36 12.29 32.00
CA TYR A 511 -7.64 11.08 31.22
C TYR A 511 -6.62 9.96 31.50
N LYS A 512 -6.96 8.74 31.10
CA LYS A 512 -6.09 7.56 31.17
C LYS A 512 -6.07 6.87 29.80
N ILE A 513 -4.97 6.18 29.49
CA ILE A 513 -4.89 5.28 28.34
C ILE A 513 -5.40 3.92 28.80
N VAL A 514 -6.35 3.35 28.06
CA VAL A 514 -6.88 2.00 28.29
C VAL A 514 -6.44 1.14 27.10
N ALA A 515 -5.81 0.00 27.40
CA ALA A 515 -5.43 -0.97 26.39
C ALA A 515 -6.33 -2.20 26.54
N CYS A 516 -7.02 -2.55 25.46
CA CYS A 516 -7.82 -3.78 25.35
C CYS A 516 -7.17 -4.63 24.26
N ASP A 517 -6.75 -5.85 24.62
CA ASP A 517 -6.11 -6.79 23.71
C ASP A 517 -6.93 -8.08 23.65
N LEU A 518 -7.11 -8.62 22.44
CA LEU A 518 -7.69 -9.93 22.24
C LEU A 518 -6.56 -10.96 22.26
N SER A 519 -6.10 -11.29 23.46
CA SER A 519 -5.02 -12.25 23.65
C SER A 519 -5.38 -13.60 23.00
N THR A 520 -4.42 -14.14 22.24
CA THR A 520 -4.53 -15.45 21.54
C THR A 520 -5.78 -15.62 20.66
N ALA A 521 -6.38 -14.52 20.17
CA ALA A 521 -7.57 -14.58 19.30
C ALA A 521 -7.40 -15.47 18.07
N GLU A 522 -6.23 -15.43 17.43
CA GLU A 522 -5.92 -16.25 16.26
C GLU A 522 -6.03 -17.75 16.57
N MET A 523 -5.52 -18.17 17.74
CA MET A 523 -5.59 -19.56 18.19
C MET A 523 -7.01 -19.95 18.62
N TYR A 524 -7.78 -19.01 19.17
CA TYR A 524 -9.20 -19.22 19.44
C TYR A 524 -9.95 -19.53 18.15
N TYR A 525 -9.78 -18.71 17.10
CA TYR A 525 -10.42 -18.97 15.81
C TYR A 525 -9.93 -20.27 15.18
N ALA A 526 -8.63 -20.59 15.27
CA ALA A 526 -8.09 -21.86 14.78
C ALA A 526 -8.76 -23.07 15.47
N ALA A 527 -8.96 -23.02 16.80
CA ALA A 527 -9.64 -24.08 17.54
C ALA A 527 -11.12 -24.24 17.16
N VAL A 528 -11.81 -23.14 16.85
CA VAL A 528 -13.20 -23.18 16.38
C VAL A 528 -13.27 -23.73 14.95
N LEU A 529 -12.41 -23.25 14.05
CA LEU A 529 -12.39 -23.65 12.64
C LEU A 529 -11.94 -25.10 12.44
N SER A 530 -11.05 -25.61 13.29
CA SER A 530 -10.61 -27.02 13.25
C SER A 530 -11.65 -28.00 13.79
N GLY A 531 -12.58 -27.52 14.63
CA GLY A 531 -13.53 -28.37 15.35
C GLY A 531 -12.91 -29.16 16.51
N ASP A 532 -11.66 -28.90 16.90
CA ASP A 532 -10.99 -29.63 17.98
C ASP A 532 -11.56 -29.26 19.36
N ARG A 533 -12.27 -30.21 19.98
CA ARG A 533 -12.90 -30.04 21.29
C ARG A 533 -11.89 -29.86 22.42
N LYS A 534 -10.73 -30.52 22.37
CA LYS A 534 -9.69 -30.38 23.40
C LYS A 534 -9.08 -28.99 23.35
N LEU A 535 -8.82 -28.45 22.16
CA LEU A 535 -8.34 -27.07 22.00
C LEU A 535 -9.39 -26.05 22.45
N GLN A 536 -10.66 -26.26 22.10
CA GLN A 536 -11.76 -25.41 22.56
C GLN A 536 -11.89 -25.44 24.09
N GLU A 537 -11.74 -26.61 24.71
CA GLU A 537 -11.80 -26.76 26.16
C GLU A 537 -10.77 -25.89 26.89
N VAL A 538 -9.54 -25.78 26.37
CA VAL A 538 -8.49 -24.93 26.95
C VAL A 538 -8.96 -23.49 27.10
N PHE A 539 -9.63 -22.94 26.07
CA PHE A 539 -10.17 -21.58 26.11
C PHE A 539 -11.38 -21.46 27.04
N THR A 540 -12.31 -22.43 27.01
CA THR A 540 -13.52 -22.38 27.87
C THR A 540 -13.19 -22.49 29.36
N LYS A 541 -12.11 -23.19 29.71
CA LYS A 541 -11.62 -23.33 31.09
C LYS A 541 -10.73 -22.17 31.54
N GLY A 542 -10.43 -21.20 30.66
CA GLY A 542 -9.57 -20.06 30.96
C GLY A 542 -8.08 -20.40 31.12
N GLY A 543 -7.63 -21.52 30.57
CA GLY A 543 -6.24 -21.96 30.66
C GLY A 543 -5.29 -21.15 29.77
N ASP A 544 -4.00 -21.12 30.11
CA ASP A 544 -2.96 -20.55 29.24
C ASP A 544 -2.71 -21.48 28.05
N PHE A 545 -3.19 -21.09 26.86
CA PHE A 545 -3.13 -21.92 25.66
C PHE A 545 -1.74 -22.48 25.37
N HIS A 546 -0.69 -21.64 25.46
CA HIS A 546 0.68 -22.08 25.17
C HIS A 546 1.23 -23.03 26.22
N THR A 547 0.85 -22.86 27.48
CA THR A 547 1.21 -23.79 28.55
C THR A 547 0.54 -25.15 28.34
N GLU A 548 -0.76 -25.18 28.05
CA GLU A 548 -1.47 -26.45 27.80
C GLU A 548 -0.93 -27.17 26.56
N MET A 549 -0.63 -26.43 25.49
CA MET A 549 -0.02 -26.98 24.29
C MET A 549 1.39 -27.51 24.55
N ALA A 550 2.19 -26.85 25.39
CA ALA A 550 3.51 -27.36 25.75
C ALA A 550 3.42 -28.66 26.55
N ILE A 551 2.48 -28.73 27.51
CA ILE A 551 2.25 -29.93 28.34
C ILE A 551 1.89 -31.12 27.45
N GLN A 552 0.96 -30.92 26.50
CA GLN A 552 0.52 -31.98 25.60
C GLN A 552 1.60 -32.35 24.58
N ALA A 553 2.18 -31.36 23.88
CA ALA A 553 3.14 -31.61 22.80
C ALA A 553 4.44 -32.25 23.29
N PHE A 554 4.89 -31.93 24.51
CA PHE A 554 6.12 -32.46 25.07
C PHE A 554 5.90 -33.48 26.19
N SER A 555 4.64 -33.88 26.45
CA SER A 555 4.28 -34.82 27.53
C SER A 555 4.89 -34.42 28.88
N LEU A 556 4.77 -33.14 29.25
CA LEU A 556 5.38 -32.59 30.46
C LEU A 556 4.54 -32.96 31.69
N TYR A 557 5.21 -33.33 32.78
CA TYR A 557 4.57 -33.49 34.07
C TYR A 557 4.28 -32.12 34.66
N VAL A 558 3.09 -31.94 35.24
CA VAL A 558 2.77 -30.77 36.05
C VAL A 558 2.14 -31.26 37.36
N PRO A 559 2.69 -30.87 38.52
CA PRO A 559 2.13 -31.20 39.82
C PRO A 559 0.68 -30.71 39.99
N GLU A 560 -0.02 -31.27 40.96
CA GLU A 560 -1.32 -30.73 41.39
C GLU A 560 -1.17 -29.34 42.04
N ASP A 561 -2.26 -28.58 42.06
CA ASP A 561 -2.28 -27.19 42.54
C ASP A 561 -1.75 -27.04 43.98
N SER A 562 -2.00 -28.03 44.84
CA SER A 562 -1.49 -28.04 46.23
C SER A 562 0.04 -28.08 46.30
N GLU A 563 0.69 -28.86 45.42
CA GLU A 563 2.15 -28.95 45.33
C GLU A 563 2.76 -27.71 44.66
N LEU A 564 2.09 -27.15 43.64
CA LEU A 564 2.48 -25.86 43.06
C LEU A 564 2.47 -24.74 44.10
N GLN A 565 1.51 -24.77 45.02
CA GLN A 565 1.41 -23.79 46.09
C GLN A 565 2.54 -23.94 47.12
N GLN A 566 2.89 -25.16 47.51
CA GLN A 566 4.06 -25.42 48.35
C GLN A 566 5.38 -25.00 47.69
N LEU A 567 5.52 -25.21 46.38
CA LEU A 567 6.68 -24.77 45.62
C LEU A 567 6.78 -23.24 45.55
N ALA A 568 5.66 -22.53 45.47
CA ALA A 568 5.64 -21.07 45.53
C ALA A 568 5.97 -20.54 46.93
N GLU A 569 5.38 -21.13 47.98
CA GLU A 569 5.64 -20.77 49.38
C GLU A 569 7.10 -21.02 49.78
N SER A 570 7.73 -22.07 49.26
CA SER A 570 9.15 -22.37 49.45
C SER A 570 10.10 -21.52 48.58
N GLY A 571 9.57 -20.63 47.74
CA GLY A 571 10.34 -19.74 46.86
C GLY A 571 10.98 -20.44 45.65
N LYS A 572 10.71 -21.74 45.44
CA LYS A 572 11.14 -22.49 44.25
C LYS A 572 10.35 -22.11 43.00
N LEU A 573 9.14 -21.59 43.17
CA LEU A 573 8.33 -20.98 42.12
C LEU A 573 8.01 -19.53 42.48
N LYS A 574 7.91 -18.69 41.44
CA LYS A 574 7.55 -17.29 41.63
C LYS A 574 6.05 -17.11 41.88
N GLU A 575 5.24 -17.92 41.23
CA GLU A 575 3.79 -17.98 41.35
C GLU A 575 3.32 -19.43 41.26
N ALA A 576 2.28 -19.79 42.02
CA ALA A 576 1.69 -21.13 42.04
C ALA A 576 0.82 -21.36 40.78
N THR A 577 1.45 -21.37 39.61
CA THR A 577 0.75 -21.56 38.33
C THR A 577 1.45 -22.59 37.47
N ARG A 578 0.68 -23.36 36.69
CA ARG A 578 1.21 -24.31 35.70
C ARG A 578 2.17 -23.61 34.73
N ARG A 579 1.88 -22.36 34.36
CA ARG A 579 2.75 -21.55 33.51
C ARG A 579 4.11 -21.31 34.15
N CYS A 580 4.15 -20.82 35.39
CA CYS A 580 5.40 -20.57 36.09
C CYS A 580 6.19 -21.88 36.25
N TYR A 581 5.51 -22.99 36.55
CA TYR A 581 6.15 -24.32 36.62
C TYR A 581 6.84 -24.70 35.31
N ILE A 582 6.14 -24.60 34.18
CA ILE A 582 6.74 -24.90 32.86
C ILE A 582 7.89 -23.95 32.53
N GLU A 583 7.76 -22.65 32.79
CA GLU A 583 8.81 -21.66 32.51
C GLU A 583 10.05 -21.86 33.41
N THR A 584 9.89 -22.38 34.63
CA THR A 584 10.99 -22.63 35.57
C THR A 584 11.68 -23.99 35.35
N PHE A 585 10.93 -25.07 35.17
CA PHE A 585 11.49 -26.43 35.14
C PHE A 585 11.66 -27.02 33.73
N TYR A 586 10.99 -26.44 32.73
CA TYR A 586 11.05 -26.88 31.34
C TYR A 586 11.43 -25.73 30.41
N GLU A 587 12.65 -25.24 30.61
CA GLU A 587 13.18 -24.06 29.91
C GLU A 587 13.00 -24.17 28.39
N GLY A 588 12.47 -23.10 27.78
CA GLY A 588 12.25 -23.00 26.35
C GLY A 588 11.06 -23.80 25.80
N LYS A 589 10.47 -24.76 26.53
CA LYS A 589 9.38 -25.60 26.00
C LYS A 589 8.09 -24.84 25.69
N ARG A 590 7.72 -23.88 26.55
CA ARG A 590 6.56 -23.01 26.28
C ARG A 590 6.78 -22.15 25.04
N GLN A 591 8.00 -21.63 24.85
CA GLN A 591 8.35 -20.83 23.67
C GLN A 591 8.38 -21.69 22.41
N ALA A 592 8.91 -22.91 22.48
CA ALA A 592 8.90 -23.87 21.38
C ALA A 592 7.47 -24.24 20.97
N SER A 593 6.58 -24.51 21.95
CA SER A 593 5.16 -24.76 21.68
C SER A 593 4.50 -23.57 20.99
N LYS A 594 4.76 -22.35 21.47
CA LYS A 594 4.27 -21.13 20.82
C LYS A 594 4.73 -21.03 19.36
N SER A 595 6.01 -21.29 19.09
CA SER A 595 6.54 -21.28 17.72
C SER A 595 5.90 -22.35 16.82
N ILE A 596 5.61 -23.55 17.36
CA ILE A 596 4.93 -24.62 16.63
C ILE A 596 3.48 -24.21 16.32
N SER A 597 2.72 -23.73 17.32
CA SER A 597 1.30 -23.38 17.16
C SER A 597 1.07 -22.21 16.20
N PHE A 598 2.01 -21.26 16.11
CA PHE A 598 1.91 -20.13 15.16
C PHE A 598 2.62 -20.39 13.82
N GLY A 599 3.42 -21.45 13.71
CA GLY A 599 4.18 -21.78 12.51
C GLY A 599 3.45 -22.73 11.54
N ILE A 600 2.41 -23.41 12.01
CA ILE A 600 1.47 -24.25 11.24
C ILE A 600 0.24 -23.40 10.94
#